data_AF-A0A2N0RT12-F1
#
_entry.id   AF-A0A2N0RT12-F1
#
_cell.length_a   1.000
_cell.length_b   1.000
_cell.length_c   1.000
_cell.angle_alpha   90.00
_cell.angle_beta   90.00
_cell.angle_gamma   90.00
#
_symmetry.space_group_name_H-M   'P 1'
#
loop_
_entity.id
_entity.type
_entity.pdbx_description
1 polymer ?
#
loop_
_entity_poly.entity_id
_entity_poly.type
_entity_poly.pdbx_seq_one_letter_code
_entity_poly.pdbx_strand_id
1 'polypeptide(L)'
;MSPPLRKAYKHRPKNEWTISWDPVHQCELYGKTIEQQNDLYRNRDLIIQLLELGKQFLSRKNFTFYTDGSFTPIDVNSSTQTQMGFAWIEITDASPDSGPPPPSYKGALSFNPSSTKAEVYALLTTIIVVPDDSELDVYTDSLNVIHTFHTVTNKLTSIRRSLKCNNHLAWRLIDTLITKKSLIVRLHKVKAHSNNFWNDMADNLANSARQLTPYEINPTTLPGSLMTSIWASIAPIDRDIRKFCHNLTDVYTFNQFLGNSSLLPIFDRFPLSSIHWPLTREWLHFNSTSDVCSNIKSSHYAFRLKALNHILPCGDVLTKHYPNLYPNNYIPCPVCDTHQDTNEHLGICPNLFPVINNTLMEHKDLL
;
A
#
# COMPACT_ATOMS: atom_id res chain seq x y z
N MET A 1 -34.53 -10.17 -10.44
CA MET A 1 -34.11 -11.53 -10.84
C MET A 1 -32.91 -11.91 -10.00
N SER A 2 -32.78 -13.18 -9.60
CA SER A 2 -31.58 -13.66 -8.90
C SER A 2 -30.36 -13.68 -9.85
N PRO A 3 -29.14 -13.40 -9.39
CA PRO A 3 -27.95 -13.42 -10.24
C PRO A 3 -27.64 -14.84 -10.76
N PRO A 4 -27.19 -15.01 -12.02
CA PRO A 4 -26.98 -16.32 -12.62
C PRO A 4 -25.70 -17.01 -12.11
N LEU A 5 -25.87 -18.15 -11.46
CA LEU A 5 -24.76 -18.98 -10.97
C LEU A 5 -23.97 -19.60 -12.15
N ARG A 6 -22.68 -19.26 -12.28
CA ARG A 6 -21.74 -19.91 -13.20
C ARG A 6 -20.87 -20.92 -12.45
N LYS A 7 -20.68 -22.12 -13.02
CA LYS A 7 -19.74 -23.13 -12.49
C LYS A 7 -18.30 -22.75 -12.83
N ALA A 8 -17.39 -22.82 -11.85
CA ALA A 8 -15.97 -22.57 -12.05
C ALA A 8 -15.27 -23.76 -12.74
N TYR A 9 -14.30 -23.48 -13.62
CA TYR A 9 -13.65 -24.49 -14.46
C TYR A 9 -12.45 -25.21 -13.80
N LYS A 10 -12.19 -24.97 -12.51
CA LYS A 10 -11.09 -25.59 -11.73
C LYS A 10 -11.54 -25.92 -10.32
N HIS A 11 -11.83 -27.20 -10.06
CA HIS A 11 -12.16 -27.79 -8.75
C HIS A 11 -10.89 -28.09 -7.92
N ARG A 12 -11.00 -28.01 -6.60
CA ARG A 12 -9.99 -28.34 -5.56
C ARG A 12 -10.62 -27.99 -4.17
N PRO A 13 -10.92 -28.91 -3.19
CA PRO A 13 -12.07 -29.31 -1.07
C PRO A 13 -13.21 -28.79 -0.09
N LYS A 14 -12.85 -27.93 0.90
CA LYS A 14 -13.66 -27.22 1.91
C LYS A 14 -14.74 -26.29 1.30
N ASN A 15 -15.84 -26.07 2.03
CA ASN A 15 -17.02 -25.33 1.56
C ASN A 15 -17.20 -23.95 2.23
N GLU A 16 -16.84 -22.85 1.56
CA GLU A 16 -17.10 -21.47 2.05
C GLU A 16 -17.84 -20.60 1.01
N TRP A 17 -18.66 -19.65 1.44
CA TRP A 17 -19.28 -18.67 0.55
C TRP A 17 -18.32 -17.50 0.29
N THR A 18 -17.99 -17.24 -0.97
CA THR A 18 -17.18 -16.08 -1.38
C THR A 18 -17.99 -15.11 -2.22
N ILE A 19 -17.85 -13.83 -1.91
CA ILE A 19 -18.28 -12.71 -2.75
C ILE A 19 -17.03 -12.19 -3.44
N SER A 20 -17.03 -12.17 -4.78
CA SER A 20 -15.95 -11.60 -5.59
C SER A 20 -16.53 -10.60 -6.58
N TRP A 21 -15.93 -9.42 -6.69
CA TRP A 21 -16.36 -8.40 -7.65
C TRP A 21 -15.64 -8.61 -9.00
N ASP A 22 -16.40 -8.61 -10.09
CA ASP A 22 -15.90 -8.77 -11.46
C ASP A 22 -15.55 -7.38 -12.05
N PRO A 23 -14.27 -7.05 -12.34
CA PRO A 23 -13.88 -5.73 -12.86
C PRO A 23 -14.32 -5.47 -14.30
N VAL A 24 -14.61 -6.52 -15.07
CA VAL A 24 -14.98 -6.44 -16.50
C VAL A 24 -16.50 -6.25 -16.63
N HIS A 25 -17.28 -6.89 -15.77
CA HIS A 25 -18.74 -6.85 -15.79
C HIS A 25 -19.37 -5.99 -14.68
N GLN A 26 -18.54 -5.36 -13.83
CA GLN A 26 -18.91 -4.50 -12.69
C GLN A 26 -19.93 -5.12 -11.71
N CYS A 27 -19.94 -6.45 -11.58
CA CYS A 27 -20.98 -7.18 -10.85
C CYS A 27 -20.42 -8.01 -9.69
N GLU A 28 -21.28 -8.28 -8.70
CA GLU A 28 -20.98 -9.19 -7.59
C GLU A 28 -21.25 -10.63 -8.02
N LEU A 29 -20.21 -11.47 -7.94
CA LEU A 29 -20.32 -12.91 -8.17
C LEU A 29 -20.37 -13.65 -6.83
N TYR A 30 -21.41 -14.46 -6.67
CA TYR A 30 -21.70 -15.27 -5.49
C TYR A 30 -21.36 -16.73 -5.77
N GLY A 31 -20.37 -17.28 -5.06
CA GLY A 31 -19.86 -18.63 -5.28
C GLY A 31 -19.69 -19.45 -4.01
N LYS A 32 -19.88 -20.77 -4.12
CA LYS A 32 -19.51 -21.75 -3.07
C LYS A 32 -18.15 -22.36 -3.42
N THR A 33 -17.20 -22.27 -2.49
CA THR A 33 -15.74 -22.27 -2.71
C THR A 33 -15.07 -23.63 -2.74
N ILE A 34 -13.79 -23.49 -3.11
CA ILE A 34 -12.79 -24.39 -3.65
C ILE A 34 -11.48 -24.44 -2.71
N GLU A 35 -10.99 -25.39 -1.82
CA GLU A 35 -11.37 -26.85 -1.44
C GLU A 35 -10.12 -28.12 -1.24
N GLN A 36 -9.18 -27.11 -0.88
CA GLN A 36 -7.70 -26.81 -1.00
C GLN A 36 -6.91 -26.89 0.33
N GLN A 37 -5.69 -27.46 0.26
CA GLN A 37 -5.12 -28.37 1.28
C GLN A 37 -4.55 -27.60 2.48
N ASN A 38 -4.57 -28.21 3.68
CA ASN A 38 -4.38 -27.53 4.97
C ASN A 38 -2.93 -27.11 5.32
N ASP A 39 -2.11 -26.75 4.34
CA ASP A 39 -0.77 -26.21 4.58
C ASP A 39 -0.85 -24.70 4.88
N LEU A 40 -0.15 -24.24 5.93
CA LEU A 40 -0.18 -22.84 6.37
C LEU A 40 0.68 -21.90 5.49
N TYR A 41 1.55 -22.48 4.65
CA TYR A 41 2.37 -21.78 3.66
C TYR A 41 2.39 -22.57 2.35
N ARG A 42 2.57 -21.90 1.21
CA ARG A 42 2.40 -22.51 -0.13
C ARG A 42 3.67 -23.12 -0.72
N ASN A 43 4.85 -22.73 -0.24
CA ASN A 43 6.16 -23.09 -0.79
C ASN A 43 6.82 -24.16 0.10
N ARG A 44 6.66 -25.45 -0.24
CA ARG A 44 6.91 -26.56 0.69
C ARG A 44 8.38 -26.74 1.11
N ASP A 45 9.32 -26.62 0.17
CA ASP A 45 10.73 -26.97 0.40
C ASP A 45 11.38 -26.04 1.43
N LEU A 46 11.01 -24.76 1.42
CA LEU A 46 11.47 -23.76 2.37
C LEU A 46 10.89 -23.99 3.78
N ILE A 47 9.64 -24.48 3.90
CA ILE A 47 9.07 -24.90 5.20
C ILE A 47 9.85 -26.10 5.76
N ILE A 48 10.22 -27.06 4.91
CA ILE A 48 10.95 -28.27 5.32
C ILE A 48 12.29 -27.89 5.96
N GLN A 49 13.05 -26.98 5.34
CA GLN A 49 14.30 -26.46 5.90
C GLN A 49 14.09 -25.79 7.28
N LEU A 50 13.02 -25.01 7.46
CA LEU A 50 12.70 -24.39 8.75
C LEU A 50 12.33 -25.42 9.83
N LEU A 51 11.57 -26.45 9.46
CA LEU A 51 11.20 -27.54 10.36
C LEU A 51 12.40 -28.44 10.68
N GLU A 52 13.39 -28.54 9.80
CA GLU A 52 14.63 -29.28 10.04
C GLU A 52 15.57 -28.55 11.01
N LEU A 53 15.69 -27.22 10.89
CA LEU A 53 16.33 -26.39 11.92
C LEU A 53 15.59 -26.52 13.26
N GLY A 54 14.25 -26.51 13.24
CA GLY A 54 13.45 -26.69 14.46
C GLY A 54 13.68 -28.02 15.17
N LYS A 55 13.92 -29.12 14.44
CA LYS A 55 14.31 -30.42 15.03
C LYS A 55 15.65 -30.34 15.77
N GLN A 56 16.62 -29.57 15.26
CA GLN A 56 17.91 -29.36 15.92
C GLN A 56 17.77 -28.56 17.23
N PHE A 57 16.70 -27.77 17.36
CA PHE A 57 16.50 -26.86 18.48
C PHE A 57 15.71 -27.49 19.64
N LEU A 58 15.08 -28.66 19.45
CA LEU A 58 14.16 -29.30 20.42
C LEU A 58 14.72 -29.52 21.83
N SER A 59 16.04 -29.66 21.99
CA SER A 59 16.70 -29.86 23.29
C SER A 59 17.04 -28.57 24.03
N ARG A 60 16.99 -27.41 23.36
CA ARG A 60 17.33 -26.10 23.91
C ARG A 60 16.07 -25.30 24.24
N LYS A 61 16.17 -24.39 25.21
CA LYS A 61 15.06 -23.56 25.71
C LYS A 61 15.36 -22.06 25.74
N ASN A 62 16.63 -21.68 25.69
CA ASN A 62 17.06 -20.29 25.62
C ASN A 62 17.70 -20.07 24.25
N PHE A 63 17.35 -18.98 23.57
CA PHE A 63 17.85 -18.69 22.23
C PHE A 63 18.21 -17.21 22.05
N THR A 64 19.38 -16.93 21.50
CA THR A 64 19.80 -15.61 21.05
C THR A 64 19.79 -15.57 19.52
N PHE A 65 19.02 -14.66 18.93
CA PHE A 65 18.94 -14.49 17.48
C PHE A 65 19.36 -13.08 17.06
N TYR A 66 19.98 -12.95 15.88
CA TYR A 66 20.02 -11.70 15.12
C TYR A 66 19.11 -11.83 13.89
N THR A 67 18.33 -10.79 13.58
CA THR A 67 17.31 -10.76 12.51
C THR A 67 17.41 -9.49 11.66
N ASP A 68 17.30 -9.62 10.34
CA ASP A 68 17.41 -8.50 9.39
C ASP A 68 16.49 -8.67 8.15
N GLY A 69 16.22 -7.57 7.44
CA GLY A 69 15.11 -7.42 6.49
C GLY A 69 15.38 -6.48 5.31
N SER A 70 16.20 -6.95 4.37
CA SER A 70 16.51 -6.28 3.10
C SER A 70 15.29 -6.05 2.18
N PHE A 71 15.24 -4.86 1.57
CA PHE A 71 14.30 -4.49 0.52
C PHE A 71 15.00 -3.64 -0.55
N THR A 72 14.63 -3.86 -1.81
CA THR A 72 15.08 -3.02 -2.94
C THR A 72 13.85 -2.57 -3.74
N PRO A 73 13.71 -1.28 -4.09
CA PRO A 73 12.70 -0.81 -5.04
C PRO A 73 12.85 -1.48 -6.41
N ILE A 74 11.79 -1.41 -7.24
CA ILE A 74 11.89 -1.77 -8.66
C ILE A 74 12.78 -0.73 -9.35
N ASP A 75 13.92 -1.14 -9.89
CA ASP A 75 14.55 -0.39 -10.99
C ASP A 75 13.75 -0.69 -12.26
N VAL A 76 13.29 0.36 -12.94
CA VAL A 76 12.50 0.30 -14.18
C VAL A 76 13.24 -0.44 -15.30
N ASN A 77 14.58 -0.50 -15.23
CA ASN A 77 15.45 -1.21 -16.17
C ASN A 77 15.66 -2.69 -15.80
N SER A 78 15.22 -3.12 -14.61
CA SER A 78 15.42 -4.48 -14.10
C SER A 78 14.20 -5.37 -14.33
N SER A 79 14.41 -6.57 -14.87
CA SER A 79 13.35 -7.59 -15.02
C SER A 79 13.09 -8.38 -13.72
N THR A 80 13.88 -8.13 -12.68
CA THR A 80 13.68 -8.70 -11.34
C THR A 80 12.43 -8.11 -10.69
N GLN A 81 11.46 -8.97 -10.36
CA GLN A 81 10.30 -8.58 -9.56
C GLN A 81 10.76 -8.03 -8.21
N THR A 82 10.00 -7.08 -7.63
CA THR A 82 10.29 -6.58 -6.27
C THR A 82 10.30 -7.73 -5.25
N GLN A 83 11.49 -8.14 -4.85
CA GLN A 83 11.73 -9.15 -3.84
C GLN A 83 12.33 -8.48 -2.60
N MET A 84 11.67 -8.68 -1.47
CA MET A 84 12.28 -8.46 -0.16
C MET A 84 13.03 -9.73 0.23
N GLY A 85 14.12 -9.60 0.99
CA GLY A 85 14.83 -10.71 1.59
C GLY A 85 14.84 -10.57 3.10
N PHE A 86 14.55 -11.64 3.83
CA PHE A 86 14.63 -11.68 5.29
C PHE A 86 15.59 -12.79 5.72
N ALA A 87 16.25 -12.61 6.85
CA ALA A 87 17.14 -13.63 7.41
C ALA A 87 17.23 -13.57 8.93
N TRP A 88 17.68 -14.68 9.51
CA TRP A 88 18.12 -14.73 10.89
C TRP A 88 19.29 -15.70 11.08
N ILE A 89 20.05 -15.46 12.15
CA ILE A 89 21.10 -16.36 12.65
C ILE A 89 20.89 -16.61 14.15
N GLU A 90 21.16 -17.82 14.59
CA GLU A 90 21.01 -18.29 15.97
C GLU A 90 22.40 -18.48 16.58
N ILE A 91 22.72 -17.77 17.67
CA ILE A 91 24.10 -17.59 18.13
C ILE A 91 24.35 -18.00 19.59
N THR A 92 23.40 -18.68 20.25
CA THR A 92 23.46 -18.96 21.69
C THR A 92 24.72 -19.72 22.10
N ASP A 93 25.15 -20.65 21.25
CA ASP A 93 26.34 -21.49 21.43
C ASP A 93 27.48 -21.12 20.45
N ALA A 94 27.42 -19.93 19.82
CA ALA A 94 28.31 -19.53 18.72
C ALA A 94 29.30 -18.42 19.10
N SER A 95 30.55 -18.57 18.65
CA SER A 95 31.62 -17.57 18.78
C SER A 95 32.07 -17.10 17.39
N PRO A 96 32.33 -15.80 17.16
CA PRO A 96 32.83 -15.30 15.88
C PRO A 96 34.14 -15.96 15.42
N ASP A 97 35.03 -16.27 16.37
CA ASP A 97 36.40 -16.69 16.10
C ASP A 97 36.61 -18.23 16.17
N SER A 98 35.57 -19.00 16.51
CA SER A 98 35.72 -20.44 16.74
C SER A 98 34.41 -21.25 16.59
N GLY A 99 34.36 -22.11 15.57
CA GLY A 99 33.31 -23.12 15.40
C GLY A 99 32.89 -23.35 13.95
N PRO A 100 31.92 -24.26 13.71
CA PRO A 100 31.13 -24.23 12.48
C PRO A 100 30.27 -22.95 12.44
N PRO A 101 29.81 -22.50 11.26
CA PRO A 101 28.92 -21.34 11.17
C PRO A 101 27.60 -21.57 11.92
N PRO A 102 27.02 -20.54 12.54
CA PRO A 102 25.78 -20.67 13.32
C PRO A 102 24.59 -21.17 12.49
N PRO A 103 23.63 -21.90 13.10
CA PRO A 103 22.35 -22.20 12.47
C PRO A 103 21.69 -20.93 11.97
N SER A 104 21.36 -20.90 10.68
CA SER A 104 20.91 -19.70 9.99
C SER A 104 19.87 -20.02 8.93
N TYR A 105 18.99 -19.06 8.67
CA TYR A 105 17.87 -19.21 7.77
C TYR A 105 17.61 -17.92 7.01
N LYS A 106 17.10 -18.05 5.78
CA LYS A 106 16.79 -16.90 4.95
C LYS A 106 15.67 -17.18 3.95
N GLY A 107 14.98 -16.14 3.51
CA GLY A 107 13.86 -16.26 2.59
C GLY A 107 13.51 -14.99 1.84
N ALA A 108 12.75 -15.14 0.76
CA ALA A 108 12.25 -14.05 -0.04
C ALA A 108 10.76 -13.76 0.22
N LEU A 109 10.31 -12.54 -0.05
CA LEU A 109 8.89 -12.18 -0.07
C LEU A 109 8.56 -11.36 -1.30
N SER A 110 7.35 -11.55 -1.80
CA SER A 110 6.73 -10.77 -2.85
C SER A 110 5.46 -10.09 -2.33
N PHE A 111 4.88 -9.22 -3.17
CA PHE A 111 3.64 -8.48 -2.95
C PHE A 111 3.66 -7.48 -1.77
N ASN A 112 3.05 -6.31 -1.95
CA ASN A 112 2.99 -5.25 -0.93
C ASN A 112 4.35 -4.91 -0.26
N PRO A 113 5.46 -4.76 -1.03
CA PRO A 113 6.81 -4.79 -0.47
C PRO A 113 7.17 -3.57 0.39
N SER A 114 7.99 -3.80 1.42
CA SER A 114 8.61 -2.79 2.30
C SER A 114 9.66 -3.46 3.19
N SER A 115 10.71 -2.76 3.62
CA SER A 115 11.73 -3.30 4.56
C SER A 115 11.10 -3.85 5.85
N THR A 116 10.17 -3.10 6.47
CA THR A 116 9.41 -3.58 7.64
C THR A 116 8.67 -4.91 7.40
N LYS A 117 8.26 -5.25 6.17
CA LYS A 117 7.66 -6.56 5.89
C LYS A 117 8.68 -7.69 5.88
N ALA A 118 9.92 -7.44 5.47
CA ALA A 118 11.01 -8.41 5.60
C ALA A 118 11.33 -8.68 7.08
N GLU A 119 11.56 -7.61 7.86
CA GLU A 119 11.85 -7.65 9.30
C GLU A 119 10.81 -8.45 10.10
N VAL A 120 9.51 -8.21 9.85
CA VAL A 120 8.42 -8.94 10.50
C VAL A 120 8.45 -10.44 10.18
N TYR A 121 8.95 -10.84 9.01
CA TYR A 121 9.07 -12.25 8.64
C TYR A 121 10.35 -12.91 9.16
N ALA A 122 11.44 -12.15 9.37
CA ALA A 122 12.58 -12.63 10.15
C ALA A 122 12.14 -12.99 11.57
N LEU A 123 11.44 -12.08 12.26
CA LEU A 123 10.88 -12.34 13.59
C LEU A 123 9.81 -13.45 13.60
N LEU A 124 8.94 -13.52 12.59
CA LEU A 124 7.98 -14.62 12.48
C LEU A 124 8.68 -15.99 12.36
N THR A 125 9.77 -16.08 11.59
CA THR A 125 10.45 -17.36 11.35
C THR A 125 11.35 -17.80 12.51
N THR A 126 11.92 -16.88 13.31
CA THR A 126 12.55 -17.25 14.60
C THR A 126 11.50 -17.79 15.60
N ILE A 127 10.30 -17.19 15.65
CA ILE A 127 9.20 -17.65 16.51
C ILE A 127 8.63 -19.01 16.07
N ILE A 128 8.69 -19.32 14.77
CA ILE A 128 8.29 -20.64 14.25
C ILE A 128 9.29 -21.73 14.66
N VAL A 129 10.60 -21.49 14.50
CA VAL A 129 11.64 -22.54 14.57
C VAL A 129 11.94 -23.07 15.98
N VAL A 130 11.86 -22.23 17.02
CA VAL A 130 12.09 -22.63 18.42
C VAL A 130 11.10 -23.69 18.92
N PRO A 131 11.44 -24.54 19.90
CA PRO A 131 10.46 -25.37 20.58
C PRO A 131 9.53 -24.55 21.50
N ASP A 132 8.48 -25.19 21.98
CA ASP A 132 7.54 -24.61 22.94
C ASP A 132 8.22 -24.35 24.31
N ASP A 133 7.64 -23.48 25.15
CA ASP A 133 8.13 -23.00 26.45
C ASP A 133 9.58 -22.47 26.43
N SER A 134 9.96 -21.75 25.37
CA SER A 134 11.30 -21.18 25.17
C SER A 134 11.37 -19.67 25.47
N GLU A 135 12.55 -19.23 25.91
CA GLU A 135 12.95 -17.83 26.06
C GLU A 135 13.85 -17.39 24.89
N LEU A 136 13.53 -16.24 24.29
CA LEU A 136 14.15 -15.71 23.07
C LEU A 136 14.58 -14.26 23.29
N ASP A 137 15.88 -13.99 23.13
CA ASP A 137 16.43 -12.65 23.03
C ASP A 137 16.77 -12.36 21.56
N VAL A 138 15.95 -11.55 20.89
CA VAL A 138 16.04 -11.28 19.44
C VAL A 138 16.57 -9.86 19.20
N TYR A 139 17.71 -9.78 18.52
CA TYR A 139 18.42 -8.56 18.18
C TYR A 139 18.06 -8.13 16.76
N THR A 140 17.51 -6.92 16.64
CA THR A 140 17.08 -6.32 15.36
C THR A 140 17.47 -4.85 15.29
N ASP A 141 17.81 -4.39 14.10
CA ASP A 141 17.88 -2.98 13.77
C ASP A 141 16.48 -2.32 13.75
N SER A 142 15.41 -3.07 13.48
CA SER A 142 14.12 -2.47 13.13
C SER A 142 13.31 -1.98 14.34
N LEU A 143 13.57 -0.74 14.74
CA LEU A 143 12.81 -0.06 15.81
C LEU A 143 11.29 -0.03 15.55
N ASN A 144 10.87 -0.06 14.27
CA ASN A 144 9.47 -0.16 13.86
C ASN A 144 8.86 -1.54 14.21
N VAL A 145 9.64 -2.63 14.06
CA VAL A 145 9.25 -3.97 14.54
C VAL A 145 9.15 -3.98 16.05
N ILE A 146 10.10 -3.41 16.78
CA ILE A 146 10.06 -3.36 18.26
C ILE A 146 8.79 -2.64 18.76
N HIS A 147 8.49 -1.44 18.26
CA HIS A 147 7.28 -0.70 18.66
C HIS A 147 5.97 -1.39 18.23
N THR A 148 5.95 -2.03 17.05
CA THR A 148 4.74 -2.71 16.56
C THR A 148 4.51 -4.04 17.29
N PHE A 149 5.57 -4.77 17.65
CA PHE A 149 5.52 -5.97 18.49
C PHE A 149 4.85 -5.66 19.83
N HIS A 150 5.39 -4.69 20.59
CA HIS A 150 4.79 -4.27 21.87
C HIS A 150 3.37 -3.69 21.70
N THR A 151 3.04 -3.15 20.53
CA THR A 151 1.66 -2.72 20.24
C THR A 151 0.72 -3.91 20.04
N VAL A 152 1.12 -4.98 19.35
CA VAL A 152 0.22 -6.11 19.02
C VAL A 152 0.15 -7.15 20.14
N THR A 153 1.26 -7.45 20.84
CA THR A 153 1.25 -8.42 21.95
C THR A 153 0.58 -7.89 23.22
N ASN A 154 0.45 -6.57 23.36
CA ASN A 154 -0.34 -5.95 24.41
C ASN A 154 -1.83 -6.28 24.23
N LYS A 155 -2.37 -7.14 25.10
CA LYS A 155 -3.77 -7.62 25.03
C LYS A 155 -4.83 -6.52 25.25
N LEU A 156 -4.44 -5.29 25.63
CA LEU A 156 -5.34 -4.11 25.64
C LEU A 156 -5.50 -3.45 24.26
N THR A 157 -4.70 -3.84 23.26
CA THR A 157 -4.81 -3.31 21.89
C THR A 157 -6.05 -3.84 21.19
N SER A 158 -7.02 -2.94 20.97
CA SER A 158 -8.26 -3.27 20.25
C SER A 158 -8.00 -3.86 18.85
N ILE A 159 -8.87 -4.77 18.43
CA ILE A 159 -8.85 -5.39 17.09
C ILE A 159 -8.79 -4.32 15.98
N ARG A 160 -9.50 -3.19 16.14
CA ARG A 160 -9.47 -2.04 15.22
C ARG A 160 -8.10 -1.38 15.09
N ARG A 161 -7.27 -1.39 16.14
CA ARG A 161 -5.89 -0.88 16.10
C ARG A 161 -4.96 -1.92 15.45
N SER A 162 -5.11 -3.20 15.80
CA SER A 162 -4.34 -4.30 15.18
C SER A 162 -4.54 -4.38 13.65
N LEU A 163 -5.80 -4.34 13.17
CA LEU A 163 -6.13 -4.33 11.73
C LEU A 163 -5.70 -3.05 10.98
N LYS A 164 -5.16 -2.05 11.68
CA LYS A 164 -4.57 -0.84 11.08
C LYS A 164 -3.04 -0.92 11.00
N CYS A 165 -2.40 -1.86 11.67
CA CYS A 165 -0.97 -2.10 11.56
C CYS A 165 -0.65 -2.66 10.15
N ASN A 166 0.47 -2.24 9.58
CA ASN A 166 1.03 -2.92 8.41
C ASN A 166 1.53 -4.30 8.84
N ASN A 167 1.40 -5.28 7.95
CA ASN A 167 1.70 -6.69 8.16
C ASN A 167 0.83 -7.37 9.25
N HIS A 168 -0.40 -6.88 9.50
CA HIS A 168 -1.27 -7.35 10.61
C HIS A 168 -1.52 -8.87 10.60
N LEU A 169 -1.53 -9.51 9.43
CA LEU A 169 -1.67 -10.96 9.28
C LEU A 169 -0.49 -11.74 9.87
N ALA A 170 0.74 -11.27 9.63
CA ALA A 170 1.95 -11.86 10.20
C ALA A 170 2.08 -11.54 11.70
N TRP A 171 1.73 -10.32 12.12
CA TRP A 171 1.68 -9.95 13.53
C TRP A 171 0.66 -10.75 14.35
N ARG A 172 -0.52 -11.05 13.79
CA ARG A 172 -1.50 -11.94 14.41
C ARG A 172 -0.95 -13.37 14.53
N LEU A 173 -0.22 -13.85 13.53
CA LEU A 173 0.42 -15.16 13.59
C LEU A 173 1.53 -15.19 14.67
N ILE A 174 2.32 -14.13 14.80
CA ILE A 174 3.29 -13.94 15.89
C ILE A 174 2.62 -14.03 17.26
N ASP A 175 1.58 -13.22 17.54
CA ASP A 175 0.88 -13.24 18.83
C ASP A 175 0.22 -14.59 19.14
N THR A 176 -0.34 -15.23 18.10
CA THR A 176 -0.92 -16.58 18.19
C THR A 176 0.14 -17.62 18.55
N LEU A 177 1.31 -17.60 17.88
CA LEU A 177 2.39 -18.55 18.12
C LEU A 177 3.02 -18.36 19.50
N ILE A 178 3.30 -17.12 19.91
CA ILE A 178 3.80 -16.80 21.27
C ILE A 178 2.83 -17.34 22.33
N THR A 179 1.53 -17.05 22.18
CA THR A 179 0.50 -17.48 23.14
C THR A 179 0.32 -19.00 23.14
N LYS A 180 0.39 -19.67 21.98
CA LYS A 180 0.22 -21.13 21.87
C LYS A 180 1.43 -21.92 22.37
N LYS A 181 2.65 -21.40 22.15
CA LYS A 181 3.93 -22.06 22.42
C LYS A 181 4.58 -21.58 23.74
N SER A 182 3.84 -20.87 24.59
CA SER A 182 4.31 -20.35 25.90
C SER A 182 5.61 -19.51 25.84
N LEU A 183 5.86 -18.78 24.74
CA LEU A 183 7.18 -18.17 24.51
C LEU A 183 7.39 -16.87 25.29
N ILE A 184 8.59 -16.71 25.85
CA ILE A 184 9.07 -15.43 26.41
C ILE A 184 9.95 -14.78 25.33
N VAL A 185 9.44 -13.75 24.64
CA VAL A 185 10.17 -13.06 23.56
C VAL A 185 10.54 -11.64 23.98
N ARG A 186 11.84 -11.34 24.00
CA ARG A 186 12.42 -10.00 24.21
C ARG A 186 13.05 -9.51 22.91
N LEU A 187 12.85 -8.23 22.60
CA LEU A 187 13.42 -7.59 21.41
C LEU A 187 14.43 -6.51 21.80
N HIS A 188 15.62 -6.55 21.21
CA HIS A 188 16.73 -5.66 21.49
C HIS A 188 17.09 -4.83 20.26
N LYS A 189 17.23 -3.51 20.41
CA LYS A 189 17.60 -2.59 19.31
C LYS A 189 19.11 -2.59 19.11
N VAL A 190 19.58 -3.17 18.01
CA VAL A 190 20.96 -3.02 17.52
C VAL A 190 21.10 -1.68 16.81
N LYS A 191 22.24 -1.00 16.91
CA LYS A 191 22.51 0.20 16.12
C LYS A 191 22.90 -0.18 14.69
N ALA A 192 22.17 0.34 13.69
CA ALA A 192 22.52 0.17 12.28
C ALA A 192 23.95 0.66 12.01
N HIS A 193 24.68 -0.05 11.15
CA HIS A 193 26.06 0.28 10.75
C HIS A 193 26.99 0.49 11.97
N SER A 194 26.89 -0.37 12.98
CA SER A 194 27.74 -0.34 14.18
C SER A 194 28.90 -1.35 14.16
N ASN A 195 29.15 -1.99 13.01
CA ASN A 195 30.13 -3.07 12.83
C ASN A 195 29.88 -4.25 13.80
N ASN A 196 28.60 -4.60 14.01
CA ASN A 196 28.23 -5.75 14.80
C ASN A 196 28.22 -6.97 13.87
N PHE A 197 29.28 -7.78 13.95
CA PHE A 197 29.51 -8.98 13.14
C PHE A 197 28.26 -9.85 12.91
N TRP A 198 27.45 -10.08 13.95
CA TRP A 198 26.24 -10.89 13.86
C TRP A 198 25.07 -10.17 13.15
N ASN A 199 24.92 -8.85 13.33
CA ASN A 199 23.97 -8.06 12.55
C ASN A 199 24.40 -7.95 11.08
N ASP A 200 25.68 -7.69 10.84
CA ASP A 200 26.22 -7.52 9.50
C ASP A 200 26.14 -8.84 8.71
N MET A 201 26.29 -10.00 9.39
CA MET A 201 26.01 -11.32 8.82
C MET A 201 24.53 -11.53 8.50
N ALA A 202 23.61 -11.04 9.34
CA ALA A 202 22.17 -11.14 9.11
C ALA A 202 21.71 -10.27 7.91
N ASP A 203 22.19 -9.02 7.79
CA ASP A 203 21.97 -8.16 6.61
C ASP A 203 22.49 -8.83 5.34
N ASN A 204 23.72 -9.35 5.34
CA ASN A 204 24.28 -10.04 4.17
C ASN A 204 23.44 -11.27 3.76
N LEU A 205 22.94 -12.05 4.73
CA LEU A 205 22.03 -13.14 4.46
C LEU A 205 20.71 -12.64 3.86
N ALA A 206 20.08 -11.61 4.43
CA ALA A 206 18.84 -11.02 3.93
C ALA A 206 19.01 -10.42 2.52
N ASN A 207 20.11 -9.71 2.28
CA ASN A 207 20.51 -9.17 0.97
C ASN A 207 20.68 -10.26 -0.09
N SER A 208 21.25 -11.42 0.28
CA SER A 208 21.32 -12.59 -0.61
C SER A 208 19.98 -13.29 -0.81
N ALA A 209 19.08 -13.22 0.18
CA ALA A 209 17.80 -13.91 0.18
C ALA A 209 16.80 -13.37 -0.84
N ARG A 210 16.93 -12.10 -1.25
CA ARG A 210 16.08 -11.46 -2.27
C ARG A 210 15.93 -12.30 -3.54
N GLN A 211 16.98 -13.00 -3.99
CA GLN A 211 16.95 -13.77 -5.24
C GLN A 211 16.17 -15.10 -5.13
N LEU A 212 15.72 -15.51 -3.94
CA LEU A 212 15.01 -16.77 -3.73
C LEU A 212 13.54 -16.71 -4.15
N THR A 213 12.93 -17.88 -4.36
CA THR A 213 11.49 -18.02 -4.56
C THR A 213 10.71 -17.47 -3.36
N PRO A 214 9.75 -16.55 -3.52
CA PRO A 214 8.98 -15.97 -2.43
C PRO A 214 8.23 -16.98 -1.54
N TYR A 215 7.99 -16.57 -0.30
CA TYR A 215 7.11 -17.24 0.64
C TYR A 215 5.70 -16.65 0.53
N GLU A 216 4.70 -17.52 0.47
CA GLU A 216 3.29 -17.15 0.58
C GLU A 216 2.69 -17.80 1.83
N ILE A 217 2.26 -16.97 2.79
CA ILE A 217 1.39 -17.41 3.91
C ILE A 217 -0.01 -17.66 3.36
N ASN A 218 -0.62 -18.79 3.73
CA ASN A 218 -1.99 -19.13 3.35
C ASN A 218 -3.02 -18.33 4.19
N PRO A 219 -3.72 -17.33 3.62
CA PRO A 219 -4.56 -16.40 4.38
C PRO A 219 -5.81 -17.03 5.01
N THR A 220 -6.19 -18.24 4.57
CA THR A 220 -7.41 -18.94 4.97
C THR A 220 -7.28 -19.71 6.29
N THR A 221 -6.08 -19.75 6.88
CA THR A 221 -5.76 -20.62 8.03
C THR A 221 -5.48 -19.87 9.32
N LEU A 222 -5.59 -18.53 9.33
CA LEU A 222 -5.30 -17.70 10.50
C LEU A 222 -6.47 -17.72 11.51
N PRO A 223 -6.27 -18.19 12.75
CA PRO A 223 -7.34 -18.28 13.74
C PRO A 223 -7.90 -16.90 14.12
N GLY A 224 -9.19 -16.86 14.46
CA GLY A 224 -9.90 -15.63 14.80
C GLY A 224 -10.20 -14.69 13.63
N SER A 225 -9.91 -15.08 12.37
CA SER A 225 -10.40 -14.35 11.18
C SER A 225 -11.75 -14.92 10.73
N LEU A 226 -12.78 -14.07 10.68
CA LEU A 226 -14.04 -14.41 9.96
C LEU A 226 -13.85 -14.38 8.43
N MET A 227 -12.87 -13.59 7.96
CA MET A 227 -12.45 -13.46 6.57
C MET A 227 -11.01 -12.95 6.56
N THR A 228 -10.25 -13.23 5.50
CA THR A 228 -9.04 -12.47 5.15
C THR A 228 -9.24 -11.92 3.74
N SER A 229 -9.24 -10.60 3.58
CA SER A 229 -9.44 -9.97 2.26
C SER A 229 -8.24 -10.22 1.35
N ILE A 230 -8.49 -10.67 0.12
CA ILE A 230 -7.48 -11.01 -0.88
C ILE A 230 -7.62 -10.03 -2.06
N TRP A 231 -6.52 -9.41 -2.47
CA TRP A 231 -6.50 -8.55 -3.65
C TRP A 231 -6.49 -9.39 -4.92
N ALA A 232 -7.53 -9.24 -5.75
CA ALA A 232 -7.67 -9.88 -7.08
C ALA A 232 -7.41 -11.40 -7.12
N SER A 233 -7.65 -12.12 -6.01
CA SER A 233 -7.24 -13.52 -5.81
C SER A 233 -5.73 -13.82 -5.95
N ILE A 234 -4.89 -12.78 -5.94
CA ILE A 234 -3.43 -12.86 -6.01
C ILE A 234 -2.84 -13.07 -4.61
N ALA A 235 -3.08 -12.13 -3.69
CA ALA A 235 -2.39 -12.08 -2.39
C ALA A 235 -3.19 -11.33 -1.30
N PRO A 236 -2.89 -11.55 -0.01
CA PRO A 236 -3.67 -10.99 1.10
C PRO A 236 -3.46 -9.49 1.30
N ILE A 237 -4.51 -8.76 1.71
CA ILE A 237 -4.43 -7.34 2.07
C ILE A 237 -3.94 -7.20 3.52
N ASP A 238 -2.62 -7.14 3.67
CA ASP A 238 -1.86 -7.12 4.92
C ASP A 238 -1.75 -5.74 5.61
N ARG A 239 -2.69 -4.81 5.35
CA ARG A 239 -2.67 -3.40 5.81
C ARG A 239 -4.09 -2.84 6.05
N ASP A 240 -4.21 -1.57 6.50
CA ASP A 240 -5.52 -0.89 6.67
C ASP A 240 -6.31 -0.89 5.35
N ILE A 241 -7.30 -1.77 5.26
CA ILE A 241 -8.09 -2.02 4.05
C ILE A 241 -8.78 -0.76 3.51
N ARG A 242 -9.17 0.19 4.38
CA ARG A 242 -9.79 1.44 3.93
C ARG A 242 -8.79 2.34 3.23
N LYS A 243 -7.56 2.45 3.74
CA LYS A 243 -6.49 3.19 3.05
C LYS A 243 -6.11 2.51 1.74
N PHE A 244 -6.04 1.17 1.73
CA PHE A 244 -5.76 0.42 0.51
C PHE A 244 -6.81 0.67 -0.59
N CYS A 245 -8.10 0.56 -0.27
CA CYS A 245 -9.17 0.85 -1.21
C CYS A 245 -9.23 2.33 -1.62
N HIS A 246 -9.07 3.27 -0.69
CA HIS A 246 -9.05 4.71 -0.98
C HIS A 246 -7.93 5.06 -1.97
N ASN A 247 -6.69 4.60 -1.74
CA ASN A 247 -5.58 4.82 -2.65
C ASN A 247 -5.86 4.27 -4.07
N LEU A 248 -6.54 3.14 -4.20
CA LEU A 248 -6.94 2.58 -5.49
C LEU A 248 -8.01 3.43 -6.19
N THR A 249 -9.01 3.92 -5.44
CA THR A 249 -10.01 4.86 -5.95
C THR A 249 -9.38 6.19 -6.38
N ASP A 250 -8.41 6.70 -5.63
CA ASP A 250 -7.71 7.95 -5.93
C ASP A 250 -6.88 7.83 -7.21
N VAL A 251 -6.12 6.73 -7.37
CA VAL A 251 -5.37 6.43 -8.60
C VAL A 251 -6.31 6.28 -9.80
N TYR A 252 -7.44 5.58 -9.65
CA TYR A 252 -8.45 5.46 -10.70
C TYR A 252 -9.05 6.82 -11.08
N THR A 253 -9.44 7.62 -10.09
CA THR A 253 -10.02 8.96 -10.28
C THR A 253 -9.02 9.91 -10.92
N PHE A 254 -7.74 9.87 -10.52
CA PHE A 254 -6.68 10.65 -11.14
C PHE A 254 -6.42 10.22 -12.60
N ASN A 255 -6.41 8.91 -12.89
CA ASN A 255 -6.30 8.43 -14.26
C ASN A 255 -7.48 8.86 -15.15
N GLN A 256 -8.71 8.85 -14.62
CA GLN A 256 -9.88 9.37 -15.32
C GLN A 256 -9.83 10.90 -15.51
N PHE A 257 -9.27 11.63 -14.55
CA PHE A 257 -8.99 13.07 -14.68
C PHE A 257 -7.97 13.35 -15.78
N LEU A 258 -6.89 12.55 -15.88
CA LEU A 258 -5.92 12.66 -16.99
C LEU A 258 -6.52 12.30 -18.36
N GLY A 259 -7.53 11.42 -18.39
CA GLY A 259 -8.30 11.08 -19.60
C GLY A 259 -9.40 12.08 -19.99
N ASN A 260 -9.53 13.21 -19.30
CA ASN A 260 -10.59 14.19 -19.54
C ASN A 260 -10.34 15.01 -20.81
N SER A 261 -11.27 14.96 -21.76
CA SER A 261 -11.16 15.66 -23.05
C SER A 261 -11.07 17.19 -22.94
N SER A 262 -11.60 17.80 -21.87
CA SER A 262 -11.44 19.25 -21.63
C SER A 262 -10.01 19.66 -21.23
N LEU A 263 -9.19 18.71 -20.77
CA LEU A 263 -7.80 18.93 -20.36
C LEU A 263 -6.79 18.46 -21.41
N LEU A 264 -7.24 17.71 -22.43
CA LEU A 264 -6.39 17.18 -23.50
C LEU A 264 -5.50 18.26 -24.17
N PRO A 265 -5.98 19.48 -24.49
CA PRO A 265 -5.12 20.54 -25.06
C PRO A 265 -3.95 20.97 -24.15
N ILE A 266 -4.08 20.80 -22.83
CA ILE A 266 -3.01 21.08 -21.86
C ILE A 266 -1.97 19.96 -21.92
N PHE A 267 -2.41 18.69 -21.96
CA PHE A 267 -1.53 17.52 -21.96
C PHE A 267 -0.84 17.28 -23.31
N ASP A 268 -1.48 17.68 -24.42
CA ASP A 268 -0.87 17.72 -25.76
C ASP A 268 0.23 18.81 -25.84
N ARG A 269 0.10 19.88 -25.05
CA ARG A 269 1.03 21.03 -25.06
C ARG A 269 2.16 20.90 -24.04
N PHE A 270 1.93 20.24 -22.91
CA PHE A 270 2.87 20.12 -21.79
C PHE A 270 2.95 18.68 -21.27
N PRO A 271 4.15 18.06 -21.21
CA PRO A 271 4.31 16.72 -20.67
C PRO A 271 3.78 16.59 -19.24
N LEU A 272 3.12 15.48 -18.91
CA LEU A 272 2.55 15.22 -17.57
C LEU A 272 3.57 15.31 -16.42
N SER A 273 4.87 15.12 -16.73
CA SER A 273 5.98 15.27 -15.79
C SER A 273 6.40 16.73 -15.53
N SER A 274 5.98 17.69 -16.36
CA SER A 274 6.23 19.12 -16.17
C SER A 274 5.20 19.78 -15.25
N ILE A 275 4.06 19.14 -15.02
CA ILE A 275 2.99 19.64 -14.16
C ILE A 275 3.33 19.28 -12.70
N HIS A 276 3.50 20.29 -11.84
CA HIS A 276 3.79 20.08 -10.42
C HIS A 276 2.51 19.71 -9.64
N TRP A 277 2.04 18.47 -9.86
CA TRP A 277 0.80 17.92 -9.31
C TRP A 277 0.54 18.16 -7.81
N PRO A 278 1.54 18.14 -6.90
CA PRO A 278 1.30 18.49 -5.50
C PRO A 278 0.80 19.94 -5.35
N LEU A 279 1.39 20.90 -6.05
CA LEU A 279 0.96 22.30 -6.00
C LEU A 279 -0.39 22.50 -6.70
N THR A 280 -0.63 21.80 -7.82
CA THR A 280 -1.95 21.79 -8.48
C THR A 280 -3.05 21.31 -7.51
N ARG A 281 -2.78 20.26 -6.73
CA ARG A 281 -3.68 19.76 -5.69
C ARG A 281 -3.88 20.78 -4.57
N GLU A 282 -2.80 21.32 -4.00
CA GLU A 282 -2.92 22.30 -2.92
C GLU A 282 -3.68 23.56 -3.38
N TRP A 283 -3.45 24.05 -4.61
CA TRP A 283 -4.19 25.18 -5.18
C TRP A 283 -5.68 24.88 -5.37
N LEU A 284 -6.05 23.68 -5.82
CA LEU A 284 -7.46 23.28 -5.95
C LEU A 284 -8.14 23.16 -4.57
N HIS A 285 -7.45 22.63 -3.56
CA HIS A 285 -8.00 22.49 -2.20
C HIS A 285 -7.84 23.72 -1.30
N PHE A 286 -7.07 24.74 -1.71
CA PHE A 286 -6.82 25.96 -0.93
C PHE A 286 -8.12 26.61 -0.43
N ASN A 287 -8.10 27.12 0.80
CA ASN A 287 -9.24 27.78 1.41
C ASN A 287 -8.90 29.23 1.73
N SER A 288 -9.41 30.17 0.92
CA SER A 288 -9.28 31.61 1.17
C SER A 288 -10.27 32.16 2.20
N THR A 289 -11.10 31.30 2.82
CA THR A 289 -12.02 31.68 3.90
C THR A 289 -11.55 31.15 5.25
N SER A 290 -11.86 31.86 6.33
CA SER A 290 -11.62 31.44 7.72
C SER A 290 -12.27 30.10 8.07
N ASP A 291 -13.36 29.75 7.37
CA ASP A 291 -14.30 28.76 7.84
C ASP A 291 -13.98 27.36 7.29
N VAL A 292 -14.20 26.34 8.12
CA VAL A 292 -14.04 24.94 7.71
C VAL A 292 -15.10 24.56 6.66
N CYS A 293 -16.32 25.11 6.77
CA CYS A 293 -17.42 24.93 5.81
C CYS A 293 -18.22 26.23 5.68
N SER A 294 -18.37 26.75 4.46
CA SER A 294 -19.21 27.92 4.15
C SER A 294 -19.65 27.91 2.68
N ASN A 295 -20.75 28.59 2.36
CA ASN A 295 -21.24 28.70 0.98
C ASN A 295 -20.22 29.41 0.07
N ILE A 296 -19.48 30.38 0.62
CA ILE A 296 -18.41 31.11 -0.08
C ILE A 296 -17.27 30.15 -0.46
N LYS A 297 -16.81 29.32 0.49
CA LYS A 297 -15.79 28.29 0.24
C LYS A 297 -16.23 27.31 -0.85
N SER A 298 -17.47 26.81 -0.79
CA SER A 298 -18.04 25.93 -1.81
C SER A 298 -18.10 26.60 -3.18
N SER A 299 -18.45 27.89 -3.24
CA SER A 299 -18.43 28.68 -4.48
C SER A 299 -17.01 28.83 -5.05
N HIS A 300 -16.02 29.22 -4.24
CA HIS A 300 -14.62 29.36 -4.66
C HIS A 300 -14.00 28.01 -5.11
N TYR A 301 -14.40 26.90 -4.50
CA TYR A 301 -13.98 25.56 -4.91
C TYR A 301 -14.63 25.15 -6.25
N ALA A 302 -15.94 25.35 -6.38
CA ALA A 302 -16.67 25.08 -7.62
C ALA A 302 -16.18 25.96 -8.79
N PHE A 303 -15.84 27.23 -8.55
CA PHE A 303 -15.27 28.13 -9.56
C PHE A 303 -13.93 27.60 -10.08
N ARG A 304 -12.99 27.24 -9.20
CA ARG A 304 -11.68 26.70 -9.60
C ARG A 304 -11.79 25.40 -10.39
N LEU A 305 -12.66 24.47 -9.95
CA LEU A 305 -12.91 23.24 -10.69
C LEU A 305 -13.53 23.50 -12.07
N LYS A 306 -14.49 24.44 -12.17
CA LYS A 306 -15.10 24.81 -13.45
C LYS A 306 -14.13 25.51 -14.41
N ALA A 307 -13.29 26.41 -13.89
CA ALA A 307 -12.25 27.08 -14.66
C ALA A 307 -11.22 26.08 -15.21
N LEU A 308 -10.72 25.16 -14.38
CA LEU A 308 -9.80 24.11 -14.80
C LEU A 308 -10.38 23.22 -15.90
N ASN A 309 -11.67 22.90 -15.83
CA ASN A 309 -12.34 22.00 -16.78
C ASN A 309 -12.99 22.74 -17.98
N HIS A 310 -12.73 24.05 -18.16
CA HIS A 310 -13.34 24.88 -19.21
C HIS A 310 -14.88 24.80 -19.26
N ILE A 311 -15.53 24.76 -18.09
CA ILE A 311 -17.00 24.71 -17.90
C ILE A 311 -17.51 25.79 -16.91
N LEU A 312 -16.91 26.98 -16.96
CA LEU A 312 -17.52 28.17 -16.38
C LEU A 312 -18.88 28.46 -17.05
N PRO A 313 -19.85 29.07 -16.34
CA PRO A 313 -21.18 29.36 -16.87
C PRO A 313 -21.15 30.59 -17.80
N CYS A 314 -20.38 30.51 -18.88
CA CYS A 314 -20.35 31.49 -19.95
C CYS A 314 -21.60 31.39 -20.84
N GLY A 315 -21.81 32.36 -21.73
CA GLY A 315 -22.98 32.47 -22.57
C GLY A 315 -23.31 31.24 -23.43
N ASP A 316 -22.30 30.54 -23.95
CA ASP A 316 -22.43 29.25 -24.64
C ASP A 316 -23.02 28.14 -23.76
N VAL A 317 -22.55 28.04 -22.51
CA VAL A 317 -23.05 27.10 -21.50
C VAL A 317 -24.44 27.50 -21.01
N LEU A 318 -24.68 28.79 -20.80
CA LEU A 318 -25.95 29.33 -20.30
C LEU A 318 -27.10 29.16 -21.31
N THR A 319 -26.88 29.51 -22.58
CA THR A 319 -27.88 29.33 -23.66
C THR A 319 -28.22 27.85 -23.86
N LYS A 320 -27.22 26.97 -23.84
CA LYS A 320 -27.38 25.51 -23.96
C LYS A 320 -28.19 24.89 -22.82
N HIS A 321 -28.04 25.38 -21.58
CA HIS A 321 -28.74 24.83 -20.40
C HIS A 321 -30.07 25.53 -20.07
N TYR A 322 -30.23 26.79 -20.47
CA TYR A 322 -31.42 27.62 -20.16
C TYR A 322 -31.95 28.37 -21.40
N PRO A 323 -32.30 27.69 -22.51
CA PRO A 323 -32.71 28.34 -23.75
C PRO A 323 -33.94 29.25 -23.59
N ASN A 324 -34.84 28.92 -22.66
CA ASN A 324 -36.02 29.75 -22.35
C ASN A 324 -35.68 31.09 -21.67
N LEU A 325 -34.51 31.21 -21.05
CA LEU A 325 -34.01 32.46 -20.45
C LEU A 325 -33.12 33.26 -21.41
N TYR A 326 -32.49 32.58 -22.37
CA TYR A 326 -31.53 33.16 -23.32
C TYR A 326 -31.90 32.82 -24.78
N PRO A 327 -33.09 33.24 -25.27
CA PRO A 327 -33.66 32.74 -26.53
C PRO A 327 -32.86 33.10 -27.79
N ASN A 328 -31.97 34.10 -27.72
CA ASN A 328 -31.21 34.58 -28.87
C ASN A 328 -29.97 33.70 -29.19
N ASN A 329 -29.63 32.70 -28.37
CA ASN A 329 -28.46 31.82 -28.50
C ASN A 329 -27.08 32.52 -28.62
N TYR A 330 -27.03 33.84 -28.52
CA TYR A 330 -25.84 34.67 -28.53
C TYR A 330 -25.86 35.60 -27.33
N ILE A 331 -24.77 35.60 -26.58
CA ILE A 331 -24.50 36.50 -25.45
C ILE A 331 -23.08 37.03 -25.70
N PRO A 332 -22.85 38.35 -25.77
CA PRO A 332 -21.52 38.91 -25.97
C PRO A 332 -20.66 38.75 -24.71
N CYS A 333 -19.34 38.64 -24.90
CA CYS A 333 -18.39 38.53 -23.80
C CYS A 333 -18.41 39.79 -22.92
N PRO A 334 -18.62 39.67 -21.59
CA PRO A 334 -18.79 40.80 -20.68
C PRO A 334 -17.52 41.64 -20.48
N VAL A 335 -16.40 41.27 -21.10
CA VAL A 335 -15.10 41.97 -20.99
C VAL A 335 -14.75 42.74 -22.28
N CYS A 336 -15.28 42.34 -23.45
CA CYS A 336 -14.89 42.92 -24.75
C CYS A 336 -16.05 43.28 -25.69
N ASP A 337 -17.29 42.85 -25.41
CA ASP A 337 -18.54 43.12 -26.15
C ASP A 337 -18.51 42.87 -27.68
N THR A 338 -17.46 42.21 -28.19
CA THR A 338 -17.17 42.05 -29.64
C THR A 338 -17.18 40.60 -30.11
N HIS A 339 -17.18 39.66 -29.17
CA HIS A 339 -17.12 38.21 -29.42
C HIS A 339 -18.18 37.52 -28.56
N GLN A 340 -18.57 36.30 -28.92
CA GLN A 340 -19.46 35.48 -28.10
C GLN A 340 -18.79 35.11 -26.76
N ASP A 341 -19.56 35.10 -25.68
CA ASP A 341 -19.09 34.67 -24.37
C ASP A 341 -18.95 33.13 -24.33
N THR A 342 -17.71 32.66 -24.39
CA THR A 342 -17.36 31.23 -24.35
C THR A 342 -16.18 30.98 -23.41
N ASN A 343 -16.04 29.73 -22.94
CA ASN A 343 -14.91 29.32 -22.10
C ASN A 343 -13.56 29.43 -22.81
N GLU A 344 -13.54 29.29 -24.15
CA GLU A 344 -12.36 29.51 -24.98
C GLU A 344 -12.03 31.00 -25.09
N HIS A 345 -13.03 31.86 -25.37
CA HIS A 345 -12.80 33.29 -25.55
C HIS A 345 -12.22 33.95 -24.30
N LEU A 346 -12.61 33.53 -23.09
CA LEU A 346 -12.00 34.04 -21.84
C LEU A 346 -10.46 33.91 -21.83
N GLY A 347 -9.89 32.84 -22.40
CA GLY A 347 -8.45 32.63 -22.44
C GLY A 347 -7.70 33.50 -23.46
N ILE A 348 -8.40 34.03 -24.46
CA ILE A 348 -7.83 34.82 -25.58
C ILE A 348 -8.43 36.24 -25.69
N CYS A 349 -9.24 36.65 -24.72
CA CYS A 349 -9.95 37.92 -24.73
C CYS A 349 -8.97 39.11 -24.72
N PRO A 350 -8.94 39.98 -25.75
CA PRO A 350 -7.94 41.05 -25.86
C PRO A 350 -7.93 42.02 -24.67
N ASN A 351 -9.07 42.22 -24.02
CA ASN A 351 -9.21 43.10 -22.86
C ASN A 351 -8.81 42.42 -21.54
N LEU A 352 -8.82 41.07 -21.47
CA LEU A 352 -8.43 40.31 -20.28
C LEU A 352 -6.94 39.92 -20.31
N PHE A 353 -6.36 39.77 -21.50
CA PHE A 353 -4.96 39.36 -21.70
C PHE A 353 -3.94 40.26 -20.97
N PRO A 354 -4.07 41.61 -20.91
CA PRO A 354 -3.20 42.46 -20.10
C PRO A 354 -3.31 42.19 -18.60
N VAL A 355 -4.53 41.91 -18.10
CA VAL A 355 -4.78 41.61 -16.69
C VAL A 355 -4.09 40.30 -16.30
N ILE A 356 -4.29 39.25 -17.10
CA ILE A 356 -3.66 37.93 -16.90
C ILE A 356 -2.13 38.06 -16.91
N ASN A 357 -1.56 38.75 -17.90
CA ASN A 357 -0.11 38.90 -18.01
C ASN A 357 0.49 39.73 -16.86
N ASN A 358 -0.19 40.80 -16.42
CA ASN A 358 0.26 41.58 -15.26
C ASN A 358 0.26 40.73 -13.99
N THR A 359 -0.83 40.01 -13.69
CA THR A 359 -0.90 39.12 -12.52
C THR A 359 0.16 38.02 -12.57
N LEU A 360 0.41 37.43 -13.74
CA LEU A 360 1.48 36.43 -13.91
C LEU A 360 2.88 37.01 -13.71
N MET A 361 3.13 38.25 -14.13
CA MET A 361 4.41 38.94 -13.93
C MET A 361 4.61 39.37 -12.47
N GLU A 362 3.58 39.88 -11.80
CA GLU A 362 3.60 40.22 -10.36
C GLU A 362 3.94 39.01 -9.47
N HIS A 363 3.46 37.82 -9.84
CA HIS A 363 3.67 36.58 -9.09
C HIS A 363 4.86 35.75 -9.60
N LYS A 364 5.58 36.24 -10.62
CA LYS A 364 6.73 35.54 -11.21
C LYS A 364 7.89 35.41 -10.24
N ASP A 365 8.12 36.41 -9.39
CA ASP A 365 9.20 36.43 -8.40
C ASP A 365 8.87 35.59 -7.15
N LEU A 366 7.74 34.87 -7.15
CA LEU A 366 7.26 33.97 -6.08
C LEU A 366 7.25 32.48 -6.51
N LEU A 367 7.77 32.15 -7.69
CA LEU A 367 7.75 30.82 -8.31
C LEU A 367 9.15 30.30 -8.66
#